data_AF-W4GNY6-F1
#
_entry.id   AF-W4GNY6-F1
#
_cell.length_a   1.000
_cell.length_b   1.000
_cell.length_c   1.000
_cell.angle_alpha   90.00
_cell.angle_beta   90.00
_cell.angle_gamma   90.00
#
_symmetry.space_group_name_H-M   'P 1'
#
loop_
_entity.id
_entity.type
_entity.pdbx_description
1 polymer ?
#
loop_
_entity_poly.entity_id
_entity_poly.type
_entity_poly.pdbx_seq_one_letter_code
_entity_poly.pdbx_strand_id
1 'polypeptide(L)'
;MAAPHVAGAVALIVNANPGATYETVYKLLANTVDTATLKPSTANCGGVDNSKYPNNDFGYGRINANKASSTSSTPVPSTTKPAC
;
A
#
# COMPACT_ATOMS: atom_id res chain seq x y z
N MET A 1 -9.55 -10.46 -8.55
CA MET A 1 -9.50 -10.65 -7.09
C MET A 1 -8.59 -9.58 -6.45
N ALA A 2 -9.16 -8.53 -5.84
CA ALA A 2 -8.39 -7.43 -5.22
C ALA A 2 -8.07 -7.67 -3.73
N ALA A 3 -9.06 -8.13 -2.95
CA ALA A 3 -8.91 -8.39 -1.51
C ALA A 3 -7.71 -9.29 -1.12
N PRO A 4 -7.44 -10.44 -1.76
CA PRO A 4 -6.26 -11.25 -1.39
C PRO A 4 -4.93 -10.57 -1.72
N HIS A 5 -4.87 -9.68 -2.72
CA HIS A 5 -3.66 -8.87 -2.97
C HIS A 5 -3.43 -7.87 -1.85
N VAL A 6 -4.50 -7.25 -1.33
CA VAL A 6 -4.41 -6.36 -0.17
C VAL A 6 -3.92 -7.13 1.06
N ALA A 7 -4.44 -8.33 1.31
CA ALA A 7 -4.00 -9.17 2.41
C ALA A 7 -2.50 -9.52 2.32
N GLY A 8 -2.00 -9.87 1.12
CA GLY A 8 -0.58 -10.09 0.89
C GLY A 8 0.28 -8.84 1.11
N ALA A 9 -0.18 -7.67 0.65
CA ALA A 9 0.51 -6.40 0.88
C ALA A 9 0.58 -6.04 2.37
N VAL A 10 -0.52 -6.26 3.11
CA VAL A 10 -0.55 -6.07 4.57
C VAL A 10 0.45 -6.98 5.27
N ALA A 11 0.54 -8.26 4.85
CA ALA A 11 1.52 -9.18 5.42
C ALA A 11 2.97 -8.69 5.24
N LEU A 12 3.31 -8.12 4.07
CA LEU A 12 4.63 -7.51 3.84
C LEU A 12 4.87 -6.29 4.73
N ILE A 13 3.88 -5.41 4.89
CA ILE A 13 3.98 -4.21 5.73
C ILE A 13 4.21 -4.59 7.20
N VAL A 14 3.47 -5.58 7.71
CA VAL A 14 3.61 -6.07 9.09
C VAL A 14 4.95 -6.78 9.30
N ASN A 15 5.43 -7.53 8.30
CA ASN A 15 6.76 -8.15 8.35
C ASN A 15 7.88 -7.10 8.39
N ALA A 16 7.74 -6.00 7.65
CA ALA A 16 8.69 -4.90 7.67
C ALA A 16 8.62 -4.08 8.98
N ASN A 17 7.43 -3.96 9.58
CA ASN A 17 7.20 -3.19 10.80
C ASN A 17 6.55 -4.05 11.90
N PRO A 18 7.34 -4.87 12.63
CA PRO A 18 6.83 -5.69 13.73
C PRO A 18 6.16 -4.81 14.80
N GLY A 19 4.84 -4.94 14.97
CA GLY A 19 4.05 -4.12 15.89
C GLY A 19 3.23 -3.01 15.23
N ALA A 20 3.21 -2.91 13.91
CA ALA A 20 2.32 -1.98 13.20
C ALA A 20 0.85 -2.24 13.58
N THR A 21 0.17 -1.19 14.04
CA THR A 21 -1.27 -1.24 14.32
C THR A 21 -2.06 -1.17 13.02
N TYR A 22 -3.33 -1.56 13.08
CA TYR A 22 -4.26 -1.41 11.97
C TYR A 22 -4.23 0.01 11.39
N GLU A 23 -4.23 1.03 12.24
CA GLU A 23 -4.24 2.43 11.81
C GLU A 23 -2.98 2.82 11.05
N THR A 24 -1.80 2.36 11.50
CA THR A 24 -0.54 2.56 10.81
C THR A 24 -0.55 1.90 9.43
N VAL A 25 -0.99 0.64 9.35
CA VAL A 25 -1.08 -0.10 8.09
C VAL A 25 -2.06 0.58 7.13
N TYR A 26 -3.22 1.01 7.63
CA TYR A 26 -4.23 1.72 6.84
C TYR A 26 -3.69 3.04 6.29
N LYS A 27 -3.03 3.84 7.12
CA LYS A 27 -2.40 5.11 6.71
C LYS A 27 -1.30 4.90 5.68
N LEU A 28 -0.45 3.88 5.87
CA LEU A 28 0.59 3.53 4.88
C LEU A 28 -0.05 3.20 3.54
N LEU A 29 -1.02 2.27 3.53
CA LEU A 29 -1.70 1.86 2.30
C LEU A 29 -2.41 3.02 1.61
N ALA A 30 -3.12 3.89 2.35
CA ALA A 30 -3.87 5.01 1.79
C ALA A 30 -2.97 6.12 1.24
N ASN A 31 -1.81 6.37 1.86
CA ASN A 31 -0.91 7.46 1.47
C ASN A 31 0.12 7.06 0.40
N THR A 32 0.37 5.76 0.22
CA THR A 32 1.36 5.26 -0.75
C THR A 32 0.72 4.69 -2.02
N VAL A 33 -0.54 5.02 -2.30
CA VAL A 33 -1.23 4.61 -3.52
C VAL A 33 -0.69 5.32 -4.76
N ASP A 34 -0.78 4.64 -5.90
CA ASP A 34 -0.55 5.23 -7.21
C ASP A 34 -1.88 5.58 -7.87
N THR A 35 -2.01 6.84 -8.30
CA THR A 35 -3.20 7.37 -8.98
C THR A 35 -2.96 7.72 -10.44
N ALA A 36 -1.71 7.98 -10.83
CA ALA A 36 -1.36 8.51 -12.15
C ALA A 36 -1.75 7.61 -13.34
N THR A 37 -1.83 6.29 -13.14
CA THR A 37 -2.18 5.33 -14.22
C THR A 37 -3.63 4.87 -14.17
N LEU A 38 -4.43 5.40 -13.25
CA LEU A 38 -5.83 5.03 -13.11
C LEU A 38 -6.66 5.73 -14.18
N LYS A 39 -7.63 5.00 -14.73
CA LYS A 39 -8.59 5.52 -15.69
C LYS A 39 -9.97 5.52 -15.02
N PRO A 40 -10.44 6.67 -14.51
CA PRO A 40 -11.76 6.81 -13.93
C PRO A 40 -12.86 6.36 -14.89
N SER A 41 -13.92 5.76 -14.36
CA SER A 41 -15.11 5.47 -15.15
C SER A 41 -15.81 6.79 -15.51
N THR A 42 -16.51 6.81 -16.64
CA THR A 42 -17.42 7.91 -16.98
C THR A 42 -18.74 7.82 -16.20
N ALA A 43 -18.99 6.69 -15.54
CA ALA A 43 -20.15 6.52 -14.67
C ALA A 43 -19.90 7.27 -13.36
N ASN A 44 -20.67 8.33 -13.12
CA ASN A 44 -20.59 9.08 -11.88
C ASN A 44 -21.31 8.31 -10.77
N CYS A 45 -20.54 7.50 -10.05
CA CYS A 45 -20.99 6.71 -8.90
C CYS A 45 -21.31 7.62 -7.70
N GLY A 46 -22.47 8.30 -7.71
CA GLY A 46 -22.97 9.08 -6.56
C GLY A 46 -22.71 10.59 -6.59
N GLY A 47 -22.41 11.17 -7.76
CA GLY A 47 -22.28 12.63 -7.93
C GLY A 47 -20.89 13.21 -7.63
N VAL A 48 -19.89 12.38 -7.36
CA VAL A 48 -18.51 12.79 -7.03
C VAL A 48 -17.61 12.74 -8.26
N ASP A 49 -16.64 13.65 -8.35
CA ASP A 49 -15.70 13.67 -9.48
C ASP A 49 -14.77 12.44 -9.42
N ASN A 50 -14.94 11.51 -10.38
CA ASN A 50 -14.15 10.29 -10.45
C ASN A 50 -12.65 10.58 -10.75
N SER A 51 -12.27 11.77 -11.19
CA SER A 51 -10.86 12.16 -11.41
C SER A 51 -10.15 12.63 -10.14
N LYS A 52 -10.90 12.91 -9.06
CA LYS A 52 -10.35 13.36 -7.78
C LYS A 52 -10.33 12.22 -6.78
N TYR A 53 -9.16 11.95 -6.21
CA TYR A 53 -9.00 10.92 -5.17
C TYR A 53 -9.08 11.56 -3.76
N PRO A 54 -9.73 10.91 -2.79
CA PRO A 54 -10.41 9.62 -2.89
C PRO A 54 -11.77 9.68 -3.61
N ASN A 55 -12.11 8.66 -4.40
CA ASN A 55 -13.38 8.53 -5.14
C ASN A 55 -14.06 7.17 -4.90
N ASN A 56 -15.28 7.01 -5.42
CA ASN A 56 -16.05 5.77 -5.28
C ASN A 56 -15.60 4.63 -6.22
N ASP A 57 -14.80 4.93 -7.24
CA ASP A 57 -14.29 3.92 -8.19
C ASP A 57 -13.07 3.17 -7.63
N PHE A 58 -12.13 3.90 -7.03
CA PHE A 58 -10.81 3.41 -6.64
C PHE A 58 -10.44 3.73 -5.18
N GLY A 59 -11.32 4.39 -4.42
CA GLY A 59 -10.97 4.90 -3.09
C GLY A 59 -9.78 5.85 -3.19
N TYR A 60 -8.75 5.61 -2.39
CA TYR A 60 -7.51 6.39 -2.42
C TYR A 60 -6.70 6.18 -3.71
N GLY A 61 -6.77 4.99 -4.33
CA GLY A 61 -6.02 4.65 -5.54
C GLY A 61 -5.53 3.20 -5.54
N ARG A 62 -4.60 2.88 -6.45
CA ARG A 62 -4.02 1.53 -6.54
C ARG A 62 -2.92 1.35 -5.50
N ILE A 63 -3.00 0.30 -4.69
CA ILE A 63 -1.98 -0.01 -3.67
C ILE A 63 -0.60 -0.23 -4.30
N ASN A 64 0.43 0.38 -3.70
CA ASN A 64 1.83 0.11 -4.00
C ASN A 64 2.49 -0.54 -2.77
N ALA A 65 2.66 -1.87 -2.81
CA ALA A 65 3.20 -2.63 -1.69
C ALA A 65 4.66 -2.26 -1.38
N ASN A 66 5.45 -1.88 -2.40
CA ASN A 66 6.85 -1.51 -2.22
C ASN A 66 6.96 -0.19 -1.45
N LYS A 67 6.23 0.85 -1.89
CA LYS A 67 6.19 2.14 -1.19
C LYS A 67 5.60 2.03 0.22
N ALA A 68 4.61 1.16 0.41
CA ALA A 68 3.96 0.96 1.71
C ALA A 68 4.84 0.23 2.73
N SER A 69 5.69 -0.72 2.27
CA SER A 69 6.55 -1.53 3.14
C SER A 69 7.94 -0.93 3.36
N SER A 70 8.38 0.02 2.53
CA SER A 70 9.71 0.63 2.60
C SER A 70 9.91 1.64 3.76
N THR A 71 8.93 1.85 4.63
CA THR A 71 9.04 2.72 5.81
C THR A 71 9.84 2.11 6.95
N SER A 72 10.24 0.83 6.82
CA SER A 72 11.16 0.17 7.72
C SER A 72 12.58 0.20 7.15
N SER A 73 13.44 0.99 7.78
CA SER A 73 14.89 0.87 7.65
C SER A 73 15.33 -0.44 8.31
N THR A 74 14.99 -1.61 7.75
CA THR A 74 15.62 -2.84 8.21
C THR A 74 17.08 -2.78 7.75
N PRO A 75 18.07 -2.76 8.66
CA PRO A 75 19.45 -2.91 8.25
C PRO A 75 19.55 -4.22 7.48
N VAL A 76 20.14 -4.16 6.29
CA VAL A 76 20.52 -5.35 5.52
C VAL A 76 21.17 -6.33 6.50
N PRO A 77 20.74 -7.61 6.57
CA PRO A 77 21.47 -8.59 7.37
C PRO A 77 22.88 -8.65 6.81
N SER A 78 23.86 -8.10 7.54
CA SER A 78 25.26 -8.36 7.23
C SER A 78 25.47 -9.84 7.44
N THR A 79 25.58 -10.58 6.34
CA THR A 79 26.04 -11.96 6.36
C THR A 79 27.51 -11.93 6.76
N THR A 80 27.80 -11.93 8.06
CA THR A 80 29.13 -12.26 8.54
C THR A 80 29.35 -13.72 8.21
N LYS A 81 30.08 -13.96 7.12
CA LYS A 81 30.68 -15.27 6.82
C LYS A 81 31.47 -15.69 8.07
N PRO A 82 31.19 -16.86 8.67
CA PRO A 82 32.00 -17.33 9.79
C PRO A 82 33.44 -17.47 9.31
N ALA A 83 34.37 -16.80 9.99
CA ALA A 83 35.79 -17.03 9.78
C ALA A 83 36.13 -18.40 10.37
N CYS A 84 36.51 -19.35 9.51
CA CYS A 84 37.56 -20.29 9.85
C CYS A 84 38.90 -19.60 9.65
#